data_AF-A0A0C3PGF2-F1
#
_entry.id   AF-A0A0C3PGF2-F1
#
_cell.length_a   1.000
_cell.length_b   1.000
_cell.length_c   1.000
_cell.angle_alpha   90.00
_cell.angle_beta   90.00
_cell.angle_gamma   90.00
#
_symmetry.space_group_name_H-M   'P 1'
#
loop_
_entity.id
_entity.type
_entity.pdbx_description
1 polymer ?
#
loop_
_entity_poly.entity_id
_entity_poly.type
_entity_poly.pdbx_seq_one_letter_code
_entity_poly.pdbx_strand_id
1 'polypeptide(L)'
;MADASDNPLAPKQQEEDTEVHFEPVIKLTEQVETRTLEEDEDVMFKMRAKLFRFDTSASEWKERGTGDVRLLQHRQTKKVRLVMRRDKTLKVCANHLITSSMHLQPNVGSDRSWVWKVAADYAENPPTAETLAIRFANSENAQQFKKEFERAQMINAGGLDFDEKEKEVNKEENVEEECHEEEKQEKEKETATADEKE
;
A
#
# COMPACT_ATOMS: atom_id res chain seq x y z
N MET A 1 18.32 3.95 -70.89
CA MET A 1 17.11 4.77 -70.64
C MET A 1 16.77 4.57 -69.18
N ALA A 2 16.89 5.64 -68.38
CA ALA A 2 16.61 5.61 -66.96
C ALA A 2 15.10 5.72 -66.76
N ASP A 3 14.49 4.76 -66.06
CA ASP A 3 13.09 4.85 -65.64
C ASP A 3 13.06 5.37 -64.20
N ALA A 4 12.59 6.61 -64.08
CA ALA A 4 12.52 7.36 -62.85
C ALA A 4 11.07 7.29 -62.34
N SER A 5 10.79 6.38 -61.42
CA SER A 5 9.50 6.39 -60.71
C SER A 5 9.57 5.74 -59.33
N ASP A 6 10.60 6.06 -58.55
CA ASP A 6 10.57 5.87 -57.10
C ASP A 6 10.50 7.25 -56.44
N ASN A 7 9.27 7.76 -56.29
CA ASN A 7 8.99 8.99 -55.58
C ASN A 7 8.51 8.63 -54.16
N PRO A 8 9.37 8.69 -53.13
CA PRO A 8 9.01 8.36 -51.75
C PRO A 8 8.08 9.40 -51.09
N LEU A 9 7.64 10.43 -51.82
CA LEU A 9 6.72 11.48 -51.37
C LEU A 9 5.28 11.32 -51.89
N ALA A 10 4.86 10.13 -52.32
CA ALA A 10 3.44 9.89 -52.54
C ALA A 10 2.67 10.18 -51.22
N PRO A 11 1.67 11.09 -51.21
CA PRO A 11 0.90 11.36 -50.01
C PRO A 11 0.24 10.05 -49.58
N LYS A 12 0.58 9.57 -48.37
CA LYS A 12 -0.17 8.49 -47.72
C LYS A 12 -1.64 8.91 -47.77
N GLN A 13 -2.47 8.13 -48.46
CA GLN A 13 -3.92 8.25 -48.34
C GLN A 13 -4.21 8.18 -46.84
N GLN A 14 -4.68 9.30 -46.28
CA GLN A 14 -5.18 9.31 -44.91
C GLN A 14 -6.33 8.31 -44.90
N GLU A 15 -6.15 7.20 -44.20
CA GLU A 15 -7.24 6.30 -43.86
C GLU A 15 -8.27 7.18 -43.16
N GLU A 16 -9.40 7.44 -43.83
CA GLU A 16 -10.54 8.12 -43.22
C GLU A 16 -11.04 7.19 -42.10
N ASP A 17 -10.62 7.47 -40.87
CA ASP A 17 -11.21 6.88 -39.68
C ASP A 17 -12.70 7.23 -39.70
N THR A 18 -13.53 6.29 -40.15
CA THR A 18 -14.99 6.40 -40.06
C THR A 18 -15.36 6.40 -38.58
N GLU A 19 -15.41 7.59 -37.99
CA GLU A 19 -15.83 7.81 -36.62
C GLU A 19 -17.32 7.48 -36.50
N VAL A 20 -17.62 6.26 -36.06
CA VAL A 20 -19.00 5.80 -35.86
C VAL A 20 -19.57 6.51 -34.63
N HIS A 21 -20.47 7.45 -34.86
CA HIS A 21 -21.18 8.18 -33.80
C HIS A 21 -22.38 7.37 -33.27
N PHE A 22 -22.49 7.28 -31.94
CA PHE A 22 -23.62 6.64 -31.26
C PHE A 22 -24.36 7.65 -30.38
N GLU A 23 -25.68 7.72 -30.51
CA GLU A 23 -26.51 8.55 -29.62
C GLU A 23 -26.67 7.85 -28.25
N PRO A 24 -26.37 8.53 -27.13
CA PRO A 24 -26.43 7.91 -25.80
C PRO A 24 -27.89 7.66 -25.38
N VAL A 25 -28.21 6.39 -25.11
CA VAL A 25 -29.54 5.95 -24.65
C VAL A 25 -29.89 6.54 -23.28
N ILE A 26 -28.89 6.77 -22.42
CA ILE A 26 -29.05 7.33 -21.09
C ILE A 26 -28.06 8.48 -20.92
N LYS A 27 -28.57 9.67 -20.61
CA LYS A 27 -27.77 10.85 -20.30
C LYS A 27 -27.64 10.95 -18.78
N LEU A 28 -26.45 10.68 -18.25
CA LEU A 28 -26.12 10.92 -16.85
C LEU A 28 -25.94 12.43 -16.66
N THR A 29 -27.04 13.15 -16.42
CA THR A 29 -27.06 14.62 -16.33
C THR A 29 -26.51 15.16 -15.01
N GLU A 30 -26.53 14.35 -13.96
CA GLU A 30 -26.07 14.74 -12.63
C GLU A 30 -24.76 14.03 -12.30
N GLN A 31 -23.75 14.82 -11.94
CA GLN A 31 -22.51 14.29 -11.39
C GLN A 31 -22.80 13.77 -9.99
N VAL A 32 -22.79 12.45 -9.82
CA VAL A 32 -22.98 11.83 -8.50
C VAL A 32 -21.73 12.07 -7.66
N GLU A 33 -21.89 12.71 -6.51
CA GLU A 33 -20.81 12.81 -5.51
C GLU A 33 -20.51 11.41 -4.99
N THR A 34 -19.31 10.92 -5.28
CA THR A 34 -18.87 9.60 -4.83
C THR A 34 -18.03 9.74 -3.58
N ARG A 35 -18.36 8.97 -2.54
CA ARG A 35 -17.59 8.89 -1.30
C ARG A 35 -16.94 7.53 -1.20
N THR A 36 -15.72 7.50 -0.68
CA THR A 36 -14.95 6.27 -0.50
C THR A 36 -15.33 5.52 0.77
N LEU A 37 -15.92 6.22 1.74
CA LEU A 37 -16.21 5.74 3.10
C LEU A 37 -14.94 5.33 3.85
N GLU A 38 -13.85 6.06 3.56
CA GLU A 38 -12.52 5.92 4.15
C GLU A 38 -12.01 7.28 4.66
N GLU A 39 -12.84 8.34 4.65
CA GLU A 39 -12.45 9.72 4.97
C GLU A 39 -12.18 9.94 6.47
N ASP A 40 -12.77 9.11 7.34
CA ASP A 40 -12.61 9.14 8.79
C ASP A 40 -11.49 8.21 9.30
N GLU A 41 -10.64 7.71 8.40
CA GLU A 41 -9.59 6.74 8.71
C GLU A 41 -8.21 7.24 8.28
N ASP A 42 -7.21 6.98 9.11
CA ASP A 42 -5.82 7.30 8.83
C ASP A 42 -5.10 6.07 8.28
N VAL A 43 -4.25 6.28 7.27
CA VAL A 43 -3.49 5.22 6.62
C VAL A 43 -2.26 4.90 7.45
N MET A 44 -2.26 3.75 8.13
CA MET A 44 -1.10 3.26 8.89
C MET A 44 -0.05 2.61 7.98
N PHE A 45 -0.52 1.87 6.98
CA PHE A 45 0.33 1.15 6.04
C PHE A 45 -0.28 1.20 4.65
N LYS A 46 0.56 1.35 3.63
CA LYS A 46 0.18 1.25 2.22
C LYS A 46 1.29 0.59 1.43
N MET A 47 0.98 -0.49 0.72
CA MET A 47 1.95 -1.14 -0.13
C MET A 47 1.31 -1.90 -1.29
N ARG A 48 2.03 -1.98 -2.40
CA ARG A 48 1.64 -2.76 -3.57
C ARG A 48 1.69 -4.26 -3.29
N ALA A 49 0.62 -4.98 -3.58
CA ALA A 49 0.52 -6.42 -3.38
C ALA A 49 -0.36 -7.13 -4.40
N LYS A 50 -0.26 -8.47 -4.43
CA LYS A 50 -1.20 -9.36 -5.11
C LYS A 50 -1.88 -10.26 -4.09
N LEU A 51 -3.21 -10.30 -4.12
CA LEU A 51 -4.05 -11.07 -3.21
C LEU A 51 -4.65 -12.28 -3.92
N PHE A 52 -4.64 -13.41 -3.23
CA PHE A 52 -5.20 -14.68 -3.65
C PHE A 52 -6.22 -15.16 -2.62
N ARG A 53 -7.16 -15.96 -3.09
CA ARG A 53 -8.17 -16.64 -2.29
C ARG A 53 -8.04 -18.15 -2.52
N PHE A 54 -8.08 -18.93 -1.47
CA PHE A 54 -8.11 -20.38 -1.58
C PHE A 54 -9.53 -20.86 -1.91
N ASP A 55 -9.69 -21.55 -3.04
CA ASP A 55 -10.93 -22.21 -3.39
C ASP A 55 -10.96 -23.61 -2.79
N THR A 56 -11.81 -23.82 -1.79
CA THR A 56 -11.92 -25.11 -1.09
C THR A 56 -12.50 -26.22 -1.96
N SER A 57 -13.30 -25.89 -2.98
CA SER A 57 -13.90 -26.89 -3.86
C SER A 57 -12.90 -27.50 -4.84
N ALA A 58 -12.03 -26.66 -5.39
CA ALA A 58 -10.99 -27.04 -6.34
C ALA A 58 -9.61 -27.27 -5.68
N SER A 59 -9.48 -26.95 -4.38
CA SER A 59 -8.23 -27.01 -3.63
C SER A 59 -7.08 -26.24 -4.30
N GLU A 60 -7.38 -25.04 -4.81
CA GLU A 60 -6.44 -24.22 -5.57
C GLU A 60 -6.45 -22.74 -5.15
N TRP A 61 -5.36 -22.03 -5.42
CA TRP A 61 -5.27 -20.59 -5.21
C TRP A 61 -5.76 -19.84 -6.44
N LYS A 62 -6.78 -19.00 -6.28
CA LYS A 62 -7.28 -18.10 -7.32
C LYS A 62 -6.86 -16.67 -7.06
N GLU A 63 -6.42 -15.96 -8.09
CA GLU A 63 -6.13 -14.52 -7.97
C GLU A 63 -7.42 -13.78 -7.63
N ARG A 64 -7.40 -13.02 -6.54
CA ARG A 64 -8.55 -12.22 -6.09
C ARG A 64 -8.40 -10.77 -6.54
N GLY A 65 -7.18 -10.22 -6.52
CA GLY A 65 -6.90 -8.86 -6.97
C GLY A 65 -5.44 -8.46 -6.88
N THR A 66 -5.04 -7.51 -7.72
CA THR A 66 -3.73 -6.85 -7.65
C THR A 66 -3.95 -5.35 -7.45
N GLY A 67 -3.26 -4.75 -6.48
CA GLY A 67 -3.60 -3.43 -5.98
C GLY A 67 -2.73 -2.97 -4.81
N ASP A 68 -3.05 -1.82 -4.24
CA ASP A 68 -2.45 -1.37 -2.98
C ASP A 68 -3.27 -1.91 -1.80
N VAL A 69 -2.62 -2.66 -0.92
CA VAL A 69 -3.18 -3.04 0.39
C VAL A 69 -2.96 -1.88 1.35
N ARG A 70 -4.00 -1.55 2.11
CA ARG A 70 -3.99 -0.49 3.13
C ARG A 70 -4.46 -1.02 4.48
N LEU A 71 -3.76 -0.62 5.53
CA LEU A 71 -4.24 -0.74 6.90
C LEU A 71 -4.75 0.63 7.34
N LEU A 72 -6.04 0.70 7.63
CA LEU A 72 -6.75 1.95 7.91
C LEU A 72 -7.22 1.95 9.36
N GLN A 73 -6.81 2.94 10.15
CA GLN A 73 -7.25 3.12 11.53
C GLN A 73 -8.34 4.19 11.61
N HIS A 74 -9.49 3.84 12.13
CA HIS A 74 -10.59 4.79 12.30
C HIS A 74 -10.28 5.81 13.40
N ARG A 75 -10.45 7.11 13.12
CA ARG A 75 -10.03 8.21 14.01
C ARG A 75 -10.67 8.16 15.40
N GLN A 76 -11.96 7.85 15.47
CA GLN A 76 -12.73 7.81 16.73
C GLN A 76 -12.62 6.46 17.46
N THR A 77 -12.95 5.35 16.80
CA THR A 77 -12.97 4.01 17.43
C THR A 77 -11.59 3.39 17.59
N LYS A 78 -10.57 3.95 16.92
CA LYS A 78 -9.19 3.43 16.83
C LYS A 78 -9.10 2.01 16.26
N LYS A 79 -10.18 1.50 15.67
CA LYS A 79 -10.17 0.17 15.05
C LYS A 79 -9.46 0.20 13.72
N VAL A 80 -8.62 -0.80 13.49
CA VAL A 80 -7.84 -0.98 12.26
C VAL A 80 -8.50 -2.04 11.39
N ARG A 81 -8.70 -1.72 10.11
CA ARG A 81 -9.17 -2.66 9.08
C ARG A 81 -8.19 -2.75 7.92
N LEU A 82 -8.21 -3.88 7.23
CA LEU A 82 -7.49 -4.07 5.98
C LEU A 82 -8.44 -3.80 4.82
N VAL A 83 -8.05 -2.88 3.93
CA VAL A 83 -8.77 -2.58 2.70
C VAL A 83 -7.80 -2.70 1.52
N MET A 84 -8.22 -3.41 0.47
CA MET A 84 -7.47 -3.51 -0.77
C MET A 84 -8.40 -3.33 -1.97
N ARG A 85 -7.97 -2.54 -2.95
CA ARG A 85 -8.72 -2.26 -4.19
C ARG A 85 -7.92 -2.70 -5.39
N ARG A 86 -8.60 -3.25 -6.40
CA ARG A 86 -7.99 -3.64 -7.68
C ARG A 86 -7.62 -2.41 -8.50
N ASP A 87 -6.50 -2.50 -9.19
CA ASP A 87 -6.12 -1.47 -10.16
C ASP A 87 -7.17 -1.26 -11.24
N LYS A 88 -7.23 -0.02 -11.74
CA LYS A 88 -8.09 0.47 -12.84
C LYS A 88 -9.59 0.44 -12.52
N THR A 89 -10.10 -0.69 -12.03
CA THR A 89 -11.51 -0.87 -11.66
C THR A 89 -11.86 -0.29 -10.30
N LEU A 90 -10.88 -0.11 -9.41
CA LEU A 90 -11.05 0.40 -8.03
C LEU A 90 -12.02 -0.42 -7.15
N LYS A 91 -12.42 -1.61 -7.63
CA LYS A 91 -13.27 -2.55 -6.89
C LYS A 91 -12.53 -3.09 -5.68
N VAL A 92 -13.20 -3.12 -4.54
CA VAL A 92 -12.69 -3.73 -3.32
C VAL A 92 -12.48 -5.22 -3.54
N CYS A 93 -11.32 -5.75 -3.13
CA CYS A 93 -11.00 -7.17 -3.18
C CYS A 93 -10.63 -7.76 -1.80
N ALA A 94 -10.46 -6.93 -0.78
CA ALA A 94 -10.45 -7.31 0.62
C ALA A 94 -10.97 -6.15 1.46
N ASN A 95 -11.80 -6.46 2.46
CA ASN A 95 -12.31 -5.50 3.44
C ASN A 95 -12.70 -6.26 4.71
N HIS A 96 -11.85 -6.25 5.73
CA HIS A 96 -12.15 -6.89 7.01
C HIS A 96 -11.40 -6.23 8.16
N LEU A 97 -11.96 -6.30 9.36
CA LEU A 97 -11.25 -5.92 10.57
C LEU A 97 -10.10 -6.88 10.84
N ILE A 98 -8.98 -6.33 11.32
CA ILE A 98 -7.86 -7.14 11.81
C ILE A 98 -8.21 -7.62 13.22
N THR A 99 -8.40 -8.93 13.40
CA THR A 99 -8.70 -9.50 14.73
C THR A 99 -7.46 -10.12 15.34
N SER A 100 -7.40 -10.16 16.67
CA SER A 100 -6.28 -10.80 17.41
C SER A 100 -6.14 -12.30 17.14
N SER A 101 -7.21 -12.95 16.67
CA SER A 101 -7.23 -14.36 16.28
C SER A 101 -6.64 -14.66 14.90
N MET A 102 -6.36 -13.63 14.09
CA MET A 102 -5.71 -13.83 12.79
C MET A 102 -4.24 -14.18 13.00
N HIS A 103 -3.69 -15.11 12.23
CA HIS A 103 -2.28 -15.45 12.30
C HIS A 103 -1.71 -15.51 10.89
N LEU A 104 -0.71 -14.66 10.62
CA LEU A 104 0.02 -14.67 9.36
C LEU A 104 0.98 -15.86 9.34
N GLN A 105 0.67 -16.85 8.50
CA GLN A 105 1.50 -18.03 8.30
C GLN A 105 2.33 -17.89 7.01
N PRO A 106 3.61 -18.27 7.03
CA PRO A 106 4.42 -18.27 5.82
C PRO A 106 3.86 -19.27 4.80
N ASN A 107 3.86 -18.92 3.52
CA ASN A 107 3.46 -19.85 2.47
C ASN A 107 4.64 -20.76 2.08
N VAL A 108 4.39 -22.06 1.90
CA VAL A 108 5.44 -23.00 1.48
C VAL A 108 5.95 -22.61 0.09
N GLY A 109 7.25 -22.41 -0.04
CA GLY A 109 7.88 -22.04 -1.32
C GLY A 109 7.84 -20.55 -1.67
N SER A 110 7.46 -19.67 -0.73
CA SER A 110 7.56 -18.21 -0.89
C SER A 110 8.04 -17.53 0.39
N ASP A 111 9.09 -16.72 0.28
CA ASP A 111 9.64 -15.86 1.34
C ASP A 111 8.96 -14.48 1.40
N ARG A 112 8.10 -14.18 0.42
CA ARG A 112 7.44 -12.89 0.22
C ARG A 112 5.92 -13.00 0.24
N SER A 113 5.39 -14.00 0.95
CA SER A 113 3.96 -14.26 1.02
C SER A 113 3.48 -14.72 2.39
N TRP A 114 2.31 -14.22 2.78
CA TRP A 114 1.63 -14.60 4.01
C TRP A 114 0.24 -15.13 3.72
N VAL A 115 -0.21 -16.08 4.55
CA VAL A 115 -1.53 -16.71 4.50
C VAL A 115 -2.24 -16.50 5.82
N TRP A 116 -3.52 -16.15 5.80
CA TRP A 116 -4.36 -16.08 7.00
C TRP A 116 -5.81 -16.43 6.68
N LYS A 117 -6.57 -16.73 7.74
CA LYS A 117 -8.00 -16.99 7.66
C LYS A 117 -8.78 -15.78 8.16
N VAL A 118 -9.82 -15.42 7.44
CA VAL A 118 -10.73 -14.31 7.75
C VAL A 118 -12.12 -14.90 7.95
N ALA A 119 -12.75 -14.60 9.09
CA ALA A 119 -14.09 -15.10 9.39
C ALA A 119 -15.19 -14.36 8.62
N ALA A 120 -15.01 -13.05 8.38
CA ALA A 120 -15.95 -12.21 7.64
C ALA A 120 -15.20 -11.15 6.83
N ASP A 121 -15.06 -11.39 5.53
CA ASP A 121 -14.57 -10.42 4.55
C ASP A 121 -15.75 -9.81 3.78
N TYR A 122 -15.75 -8.49 3.70
CA TYR A 122 -16.81 -7.63 3.15
C TYR A 122 -16.45 -7.08 1.76
N ALA A 123 -15.56 -7.74 1.02
CA ALA A 123 -15.28 -7.35 -0.37
C ALA A 123 -16.45 -7.70 -1.31
N GLU A 124 -17.21 -8.74 -0.96
CA GLU A 124 -18.44 -9.16 -1.63
C GLU A 124 -19.61 -9.06 -0.64
N ASN A 125 -20.85 -9.01 -1.15
CA ASN A 125 -22.06 -9.06 -0.34
C ASN A 125 -22.84 -10.33 -0.69
N PRO A 126 -23.18 -11.20 0.28
CA PRO A 126 -22.96 -11.07 1.73
C PRO A 126 -21.49 -11.31 2.18
N PRO A 127 -21.12 -11.01 3.44
CA PRO A 127 -19.78 -11.25 3.96
C PRO A 127 -19.43 -12.75 3.96
N THR A 128 -18.19 -13.07 3.61
CA THR A 128 -17.73 -14.46 3.42
C THR A 128 -16.53 -14.80 4.29
N ALA A 129 -16.45 -16.05 4.76
CA ALA A 129 -15.27 -16.57 5.41
C ALA A 129 -14.26 -17.02 4.33
N GLU A 130 -13.04 -16.51 4.40
CA GLU A 130 -12.05 -16.67 3.34
C GLU A 130 -10.69 -17.08 3.90
N THR A 131 -9.96 -17.91 3.15
CA THR A 131 -8.52 -18.12 3.38
C THR A 131 -7.76 -17.34 2.33
N LEU A 132 -7.05 -16.30 2.77
CA LEU A 132 -6.39 -15.34 1.91
C LEU A 132 -4.89 -15.55 1.93
N ALA A 133 -4.25 -15.35 0.79
CA ALA A 133 -2.80 -15.24 0.68
C ALA A 133 -2.43 -13.93 0.01
N ILE A 134 -1.44 -13.22 0.54
CA ILE A 134 -0.92 -11.99 -0.05
C ILE A 134 0.53 -12.17 -0.43
N ARG A 135 0.92 -11.64 -1.58
CA ARG A 135 2.29 -11.67 -2.09
C ARG A 135 2.79 -10.27 -2.38
N PHE A 136 3.99 -9.98 -1.91
CA PHE A 136 4.70 -8.72 -2.11
C PHE A 136 5.81 -8.86 -3.15
N ALA A 137 6.43 -7.75 -3.52
CA ALA A 137 7.52 -7.73 -4.50
C ALA A 137 8.76 -8.48 -4.02
N ASN A 138 9.15 -8.29 -2.77
CA ASN A 138 10.32 -8.88 -2.12
C ASN A 138 9.98 -9.32 -0.68
N SER A 139 10.91 -10.02 -0.03
CA SER A 139 10.76 -10.53 1.34
C SER A 139 10.71 -9.41 2.39
N GLU A 140 11.50 -8.35 2.20
CA GLU A 140 11.53 -7.17 3.09
C GLU A 140 10.14 -6.52 3.22
N ASN A 141 9.50 -6.25 2.09
CA ASN A 141 8.14 -5.72 2.03
C ASN A 141 7.13 -6.62 2.73
N ALA A 142 7.30 -7.95 2.60
CA ALA A 142 6.44 -8.90 3.29
C ALA A 142 6.65 -8.84 4.82
N GLN A 143 7.88 -8.68 5.30
CA GLN A 143 8.18 -8.53 6.72
C GLN A 143 7.62 -7.21 7.28
N GLN A 144 7.75 -6.10 6.54
CA GLN A 144 7.14 -4.82 6.92
C GLN A 144 5.62 -4.92 7.04
N PHE A 145 4.95 -5.57 6.09
CA PHE A 145 3.52 -5.83 6.20
C PHE A 145 3.19 -6.67 7.44
N LYS A 146 3.98 -7.69 7.75
CA LYS A 146 3.77 -8.51 8.94
C LYS A 146 3.91 -7.68 10.22
N LYS A 147 4.94 -6.84 10.34
CA LYS A 147 5.13 -5.92 11.49
C LYS A 147 3.90 -5.04 11.70
N GLU A 148 3.44 -4.38 10.64
CA GLU A 148 2.28 -3.48 10.72
C GLU A 148 0.94 -4.21 10.93
N PHE A 149 0.80 -5.43 10.40
CA PHE A 149 -0.37 -6.25 10.66
C PHE A 149 -0.44 -6.68 12.13
N GLU A 150 0.65 -7.17 12.69
CA GLU A 150 0.74 -7.55 14.12
C GLU A 150 0.54 -6.33 15.03
N ARG A 151 1.06 -5.16 14.64
CA ARG A 151 0.78 -3.89 15.31
C ARG A 151 -0.72 -3.56 15.29
N ALA A 152 -1.37 -3.66 14.14
CA ALA A 152 -2.81 -3.45 14.01
C ALA A 152 -3.63 -4.42 14.89
N GLN A 153 -3.16 -5.66 15.07
CA GLN A 153 -3.78 -6.60 16.01
C GLN A 153 -3.68 -6.13 17.45
N MET A 154 -2.53 -5.61 17.86
CA MET A 154 -2.35 -5.06 19.20
C MET A 154 -3.28 -3.88 19.46
N ILE A 155 -3.36 -2.93 18.52
CA ILE A 155 -4.28 -1.77 18.61
C ILE A 155 -5.72 -2.24 18.76
N ASN A 156 -6.15 -3.20 17.93
CA ASN A 156 -7.53 -3.71 17.99
C ASN A 156 -7.84 -4.50 19.26
N ALA A 157 -6.83 -5.11 19.88
CA ALA A 157 -6.90 -5.77 21.17
C ALA A 157 -6.85 -4.80 22.38
N GLY A 158 -6.63 -3.50 22.15
CA GLY A 158 -6.56 -2.47 23.19
C GLY A 158 -5.14 -2.11 23.66
N GLY A 159 -4.11 -2.56 22.94
CA GLY A 159 -2.73 -2.12 23.13
C GLY A 159 -2.51 -0.67 22.65
N LEU A 160 -1.61 0.06 23.30
CA LEU A 160 -1.25 1.43 22.95
C LEU A 160 -0.52 1.49 21.59
N ASP A 161 -0.77 2.56 20.83
CA ASP A 161 -0.09 2.87 19.57
C ASP A 161 1.41 3.12 19.82
N PHE A 162 2.30 2.34 19.18
CA PHE A 162 3.75 2.49 19.32
C PHE A 162 4.34 3.64 18.48
N ASP A 163 3.56 4.27 17.59
CA ASP A 163 4.02 5.37 16.72
C ASP A 163 4.49 6.59 17.49
N GLU A 164 3.84 6.90 18.62
CA GLU A 164 4.26 8.03 19.45
C GLU A 164 5.63 7.75 20.08
N LYS A 165 5.91 6.49 20.46
CA LYS A 165 7.19 6.12 21.07
C LYS A 165 8.35 6.04 20.07
N GLU A 166 8.16 5.47 18.88
CA GLU A 166 9.23 5.46 17.86
C GLU A 166 9.52 6.88 17.32
N LYS A 167 8.54 7.79 17.31
CA LYS A 167 8.77 9.21 16.94
C LYS A 167 9.42 10.02 18.06
N GLU A 168 9.14 9.72 19.33
CA GLU A 168 9.82 10.36 20.46
C GLU A 168 11.28 9.88 20.59
N VAL A 169 11.55 8.59 20.45
CA VAL A 169 12.92 8.04 20.54
C VAL A 169 13.82 8.56 19.41
N ASN A 170 13.33 8.61 18.15
CA ASN A 170 14.10 9.18 17.04
C ASN A 170 14.32 10.70 17.18
N LYS A 171 13.46 11.39 17.94
CA LYS A 171 13.61 12.82 18.21
C LYS A 171 14.61 13.09 19.34
N GLU A 172 14.68 12.21 20.33
CA GLU A 172 15.69 12.25 21.40
C GLU A 172 17.09 11.91 20.87
N GLU A 173 17.24 10.88 20.03
CA GLU A 173 18.55 10.53 19.44
C GLU A 173 19.13 11.65 18.56
N ASN A 174 18.30 12.35 17.76
CA ASN A 174 18.75 13.49 16.96
C ASN A 174 19.17 14.71 17.81
N VAL A 175 18.57 14.90 18.99
CA VAL A 175 18.92 16.01 19.91
C VAL A 175 20.20 15.69 20.66
N GLU A 176 20.48 14.41 20.96
CA GLU A 176 21.74 13.98 21.58
C GLU A 176 22.93 14.07 20.61
N GLU A 177 22.73 13.80 19.31
CA GLU A 177 23.76 13.99 18.28
C GLU A 177 24.09 15.47 18.04
N GLU A 178 23.09 16.37 17.99
CA GLU A 178 23.34 17.83 17.87
C GLU A 178 24.09 18.39 19.09
N CYS A 179 23.76 17.93 20.31
CA CYS A 179 24.48 18.35 21.53
C CYS A 179 25.96 17.90 21.54
N HIS A 180 26.28 16.74 20.97
CA HIS A 180 27.65 16.22 20.90
C HIS A 180 28.52 16.88 19.81
N GLU A 181 27.92 17.39 18.74
CA GLU A 181 28.63 18.14 17.71
C GLU A 181 29.01 19.56 18.17
N GLU A 182 28.15 20.21 18.97
CA GLU A 182 28.44 21.54 19.54
C GLU A 182 29.60 21.50 20.56
N GLU A 183 29.67 20.48 21.43
CA GLU A 183 30.79 20.32 22.38
C GLU A 183 32.15 20.03 21.71
N LYS A 184 32.16 19.38 20.54
CA LYS A 184 33.40 19.16 19.78
C LYS A 184 33.93 20.45 19.16
N GLN A 185 33.05 21.32 18.69
CA GLN A 185 33.44 22.60 18.09
C GLN A 185 33.96 23.62 19.13
N GLU A 186 33.48 23.57 20.38
CA GLU A 186 34.03 24.41 21.45
C GLU A 186 35.43 23.95 21.91
N LYS A 187 35.69 22.64 22.00
CA LYS A 187 37.01 22.09 22.40
C LYS A 187 38.11 22.31 21.35
N GLU A 188 37.76 22.34 20.07
CA GLU A 188 38.72 22.69 18.99
C GLU A 188 39.07 24.18 18.97
N LYS A 189 38.19 25.07 19.45
CA LYS A 189 38.49 26.50 19.59
C LYS A 189 39.39 26.82 20.78
N GLU A 190 39.23 26.13 21.91
CA GLU A 190 40.10 26.34 23.08
C GLU A 190 41.54 25.87 22.84
N THR A 191 41.72 24.79 22.09
CA THR A 191 43.06 24.25 21.76
C THR A 191 43.83 25.09 20.75
N ALA A 192 43.15 25.86 19.88
CA ALA A 192 43.80 26.77 18.94
C ALA A 192 44.33 28.07 19.58
N THR A 193 43.87 28.44 20.77
CA THR A 193 44.31 29.67 21.48
C THR A 193 45.50 29.47 22.44
N ALA A 194 45.97 28.24 22.64
CA ALA A 194 47.07 27.95 23.56
C ALA A 194 48.47 27.96 22.91
N ASP A 195 48.57 27.92 21.56
CA ASP A 195 49.84 27.83 20.82
C ASP A 195 50.43 29.20 20.39
N GLU A 196 49.88 30.33 20.85
CA GLU A 196 50.40 31.68 20.56
C GLU A 196 51.14 32.35 21.73
N LYS A 197 51.47 31.58 22.78
CA LYS A 197 52.34 32.04 23.88
C LYS A 197 53.38 30.99 24.27
N GLU A 198 54.31 30.71 23.36
CA GLU A 198 55.69 30.39 23.73
C GLU A 198 56.69 30.88 22.67
#